data_AF-A0A524HCX2-F1
#
_entry.id   AF-A0A524HCX2-F1
#
_cell.length_a   1.000
_cell.length_b   1.000
_cell.length_c   1.000
_cell.angle_alpha   90.00
_cell.angle_beta   90.00
_cell.angle_gamma   90.00
#
_symmetry.space_group_name_H-M   'P 1'
#
loop_
_entity.id
_entity.type
_entity.pdbx_description
1 polymer ?
#
loop_
_entity_poly.entity_id
_entity_poly.type
_entity_poly.pdbx_seq_one_letter_code
_entity_poly.pdbx_strand_id
1 'polypeptide(L)'
;MKTTGKNFGFIVLLVLVFIVNSASANSANNVDISHFGNQAGSSLKVWGGGVEGNWIRGGVIQLEKTGGAGIGNFWKNGNIFAFCIELSENSSFTPATYDIVNPDLTQKPAAFLGDVLGTKKTEYLKELWARYYDPQWANKGYLNWDYNRKAEAFAGAVWEIVYQQLPKSPLGWDVTSDGTVGVLGFKCEYADTKLANEWLRSLTGDGPKANLMAFARYGNQDFLVEVPEPATIVLLGLGTIALCRKKSNHKNK
;
A
#
# COMPACT_ATOMS: atom_id res chain seq x y z
N MET A 1 -15.83 55.86 49.87
CA MET A 1 -14.47 55.83 49.30
C MET A 1 -13.72 54.63 49.86
N LYS A 2 -13.54 53.57 49.07
CA LYS A 2 -12.67 52.44 49.40
C LYS A 2 -11.59 52.37 48.32
N THR A 3 -10.36 52.49 48.74
CA THR A 3 -9.12 52.37 47.96
C THR A 3 -8.67 50.91 47.89
N THR A 4 -8.32 50.48 46.67
CA THR A 4 -7.15 49.66 46.24
C THR A 4 -6.50 48.66 47.21
N GLY A 5 -6.03 47.47 46.81
CA GLY A 5 -5.77 46.95 45.47
C GLY A 5 -5.08 45.57 45.48
N LYS A 6 -4.83 45.08 44.25
CA LYS A 6 -3.73 44.20 43.79
C LYS A 6 -3.56 42.83 44.48
N ASN A 7 -4.08 41.79 43.83
CA ASN A 7 -3.48 40.45 43.78
C ASN A 7 -3.83 39.82 42.42
N PHE A 8 -3.12 40.24 41.38
CA PHE A 8 -3.18 39.61 40.07
C PHE A 8 -1.75 39.52 39.56
N GLY A 9 -1.22 38.29 39.50
CA GLY A 9 0.10 38.02 38.96
C GLY A 9 0.98 37.30 39.96
N PHE A 10 0.84 35.99 40.08
CA PHE A 10 1.94 35.09 40.45
C PHE A 10 1.62 33.61 40.15
N ILE A 11 1.07 33.27 38.98
CA ILE A 11 1.05 31.88 38.46
C ILE A 11 1.13 31.90 36.93
N VAL A 12 2.25 32.35 36.36
CA VAL A 12 2.52 32.15 34.91
C VAL A 12 3.97 31.73 34.62
N LEU A 13 4.87 31.66 35.61
CA LEU A 13 6.29 31.45 35.34
C LEU A 13 6.86 30.17 35.96
N LEU A 14 6.41 29.01 35.46
CA LEU A 14 7.11 27.72 35.64
C LEU A 14 6.68 26.71 34.58
N VAL A 15 6.72 27.10 33.31
CA VAL A 15 6.72 26.18 32.16
C VAL A 15 7.87 26.59 31.25
N LEU A 16 9.09 26.34 31.70
CA LEU A 16 10.26 26.42 30.84
C LEU A 16 11.26 25.35 31.28
N VAL A 17 11.69 24.58 30.29
CA VAL A 17 12.74 23.57 30.31
C VAL A 17 12.32 22.16 30.75
N PHE A 18 11.40 21.57 29.97
CA PHE A 18 11.70 20.28 29.36
C PHE A 18 11.92 20.51 27.88
N ILE A 19 13.09 21.04 27.51
CA ILE A 19 13.64 20.76 26.19
C ILE A 19 14.01 19.29 26.27
N VAL A 20 13.07 18.43 25.89
CA VAL A 20 13.39 17.06 25.57
C VAL A 20 14.38 17.19 24.42
N ASN A 21 15.65 16.92 24.69
CA ASN A 21 16.62 16.55 23.67
C ASN A 21 16.16 15.21 23.09
N SER A 22 15.06 15.24 22.34
CA SER A 22 14.84 14.28 21.29
C SER A 22 15.85 14.69 20.23
N ALA A 23 17.07 14.18 20.35
CA ALA A 23 17.82 13.89 19.15
C ALA A 23 16.86 13.02 18.33
N SER A 24 16.19 13.63 17.36
CA SER A 24 15.53 12.90 16.29
C SER A 24 16.66 12.16 15.60
N ALA A 25 16.99 10.97 16.11
CA ALA A 25 17.48 9.93 15.23
C ALA A 25 16.46 9.94 14.10
N ASN A 26 16.88 10.38 12.91
CA ASN A 26 16.11 10.14 11.69
C ASN A 26 16.03 8.63 11.59
N SER A 27 15.04 8.04 12.25
CA SER A 27 14.86 6.60 12.22
C SER A 27 14.58 6.28 10.77
N ALA A 28 15.41 5.43 10.16
CA ALA A 28 15.16 4.94 8.81
C ALA A 28 13.70 4.50 8.72
N ASN A 29 13.02 4.89 7.64
CA ASN A 29 11.64 4.49 7.41
C ASN A 29 11.65 3.02 7.02
N ASN A 30 11.31 2.14 7.95
CA ASN A 30 11.40 0.71 7.76
C ASN A 30 10.27 -0.05 8.44
N VAL A 31 10.10 -1.29 8.02
CA VAL A 31 9.16 -2.24 8.62
C VAL A 31 9.82 -3.61 8.75
N ASP A 32 9.60 -4.26 9.89
CA ASP A 32 10.00 -5.66 10.07
C ASP A 32 8.79 -6.54 9.74
N ILE A 33 8.89 -7.30 8.65
CA ILE A 33 7.83 -8.19 8.17
C ILE A 33 8.35 -9.58 7.86
N SER A 34 7.46 -10.56 7.94
CA SER A 34 7.63 -11.89 7.32
C SER A 34 6.44 -12.21 6.43
N HIS A 35 6.66 -13.04 5.42
CA HIS A 35 5.55 -13.62 4.66
C HIS A 35 4.87 -14.67 5.54
N PHE A 36 3.57 -14.49 5.79
CA PHE A 36 2.79 -15.41 6.61
C PHE A 36 1.98 -16.38 5.75
N GLY A 37 1.49 -15.91 4.60
CA GLY A 37 0.72 -16.74 3.68
C GLY A 37 0.03 -15.94 2.58
N ASN A 38 -0.94 -16.58 1.95
CA ASN A 38 -1.72 -16.00 0.87
C ASN A 38 -3.20 -16.05 1.25
N GLN A 39 -3.94 -15.00 0.92
CA GLN A 39 -5.37 -14.89 1.13
C GLN A 39 -6.12 -15.26 -0.15
N ALA A 40 -6.84 -14.32 -0.75
CA ALA A 40 -7.44 -14.52 -2.07
C ALA A 40 -6.38 -14.64 -3.16
N GLY A 41 -6.47 -15.65 -4.01
CA GLY A 41 -5.63 -15.78 -5.20
C GLY A 41 -5.48 -17.21 -5.69
N SER A 42 -4.74 -17.39 -6.77
CA SER A 42 -4.45 -18.70 -7.37
C SER A 42 -3.05 -18.77 -7.98
N SER A 43 -2.71 -19.92 -8.55
CA SER A 43 -1.48 -20.09 -9.32
C SER A 43 -1.66 -19.58 -10.73
N LEU A 44 -0.83 -18.63 -11.12
CA LEU A 44 -0.76 -18.04 -12.45
C LEU A 44 0.50 -18.49 -13.15
N LYS A 45 0.44 -18.58 -14.47
CA LYS A 45 1.64 -18.78 -15.30
C LYS A 45 2.04 -17.44 -15.91
N VAL A 46 3.26 -16.98 -15.68
CA VAL A 46 3.67 -15.59 -15.98
C VAL A 46 4.93 -15.51 -16.83
N TRP A 47 4.98 -14.44 -17.62
CA TRP A 47 6.15 -13.95 -18.35
C TRP A 47 6.34 -12.47 -17.99
N GLY A 48 7.57 -12.06 -17.77
CA GLY A 48 7.93 -10.69 -17.38
C GLY A 48 8.88 -10.67 -16.20
N GLY A 49 9.58 -9.55 -15.99
CA GLY A 49 10.55 -9.44 -14.89
C GLY A 49 11.70 -10.44 -14.94
N GLY A 50 12.05 -10.95 -16.12
CA GLY A 50 13.09 -11.96 -16.29
C GLY A 50 12.65 -13.41 -16.02
N VAL A 51 11.36 -13.65 -15.78
CA VAL A 51 10.80 -15.01 -15.72
C VAL A 51 10.02 -15.35 -17.01
N GLU A 52 10.07 -16.61 -17.43
CA GLU A 52 9.46 -17.08 -18.68
C GLU A 52 8.62 -18.35 -18.44
N GLY A 53 7.29 -18.18 -18.36
CA GLY A 53 6.35 -19.28 -18.19
C GLY A 53 6.38 -19.91 -16.79
N ASN A 54 6.85 -19.17 -15.78
CA ASN A 54 6.94 -19.63 -14.41
C ASN A 54 5.57 -19.69 -13.76
N TRP A 55 5.35 -20.71 -12.94
CA TRP A 55 4.17 -20.79 -12.08
C TRP A 55 4.44 -20.02 -10.78
N ILE A 56 3.63 -19.00 -10.52
CA ILE A 56 3.71 -18.20 -9.30
C ILE A 56 2.32 -18.01 -8.69
N ARG A 57 2.26 -17.59 -7.44
CA ARG A 57 0.99 -17.26 -6.80
C ARG A 57 0.63 -15.80 -7.05
N GLY A 58 -0.51 -15.54 -7.66
CA GLY A 58 -1.08 -14.21 -7.85
C GLY A 58 -2.26 -13.97 -6.93
N GLY A 59 -2.25 -12.84 -6.22
CA GLY A 59 -3.34 -12.43 -5.34
C GLY A 59 -2.85 -11.69 -4.11
N VAL A 60 -3.72 -11.61 -3.10
CA VAL A 60 -3.45 -10.91 -1.84
C VAL A 60 -2.53 -11.76 -0.97
N ILE A 61 -1.45 -11.12 -0.52
CA ILE A 61 -0.47 -11.70 0.39
C ILE A 61 -0.71 -11.18 1.79
N GLN A 62 -0.56 -12.07 2.77
CA GLN A 62 -0.53 -11.71 4.16
C GLN A 62 0.91 -11.64 4.64
N LEU A 63 1.27 -10.47 5.13
CA LEU A 63 2.52 -10.18 5.82
C LEU A 63 2.24 -10.09 7.32
N GLU A 64 3.16 -10.58 8.14
CA GLU A 64 3.13 -10.36 9.59
C GLU A 64 4.15 -9.30 9.95
N LYS A 65 3.67 -8.13 10.40
CA LYS A 65 4.53 -7.04 10.91
C LYS A 65 4.80 -7.22 12.40
N THR A 66 6.08 -7.24 12.75
CA THR A 66 6.55 -7.38 14.14
C THR A 66 7.17 -6.10 14.70
N GLY A 67 7.64 -5.21 13.82
CA GLY A 67 8.41 -4.02 14.19
C GLY A 67 8.49 -2.99 13.06
N GLY A 68 9.27 -1.95 13.25
CA GLY A 68 9.47 -0.88 12.28
C GLY A 68 9.73 0.48 12.94
N ALA A 69 10.12 1.46 12.13
CA ALA A 69 10.43 2.81 12.56
C ALA A 69 10.01 3.86 11.52
N GLY A 70 9.97 5.13 11.93
CA GLY A 70 9.52 6.24 11.07
C GLY A 70 8.11 6.01 10.53
N ILE A 71 7.95 6.10 9.21
CA ILE A 71 6.71 5.82 8.48
C ILE A 71 6.18 4.40 8.73
N GLY A 72 7.03 3.44 9.10
CA GLY A 72 6.61 2.07 9.43
C GLY A 72 5.64 1.98 10.60
N ASN A 73 5.56 3.02 11.44
CA ASN A 73 4.59 3.11 12.53
C ASN A 73 3.16 3.42 12.05
N PHE A 74 2.94 3.71 10.76
CA PHE A 74 1.59 3.91 10.22
C PHE A 74 0.80 2.61 10.18
N TRP A 75 1.48 1.46 10.04
CA TRP A 75 0.87 0.15 10.18
C TRP A 75 1.04 -0.38 11.60
N LYS A 76 -0.05 -0.89 12.18
CA LYS A 76 0.02 -1.62 13.45
C LYS A 76 0.73 -2.96 13.25
N ASN A 77 1.39 -3.45 14.29
CA ASN A 77 1.88 -4.83 14.31
C ASN A 77 0.72 -5.82 14.12
N GLY A 78 1.03 -6.96 13.49
CA GLY A 78 0.05 -7.96 13.05
C GLY A 78 -0.06 -8.01 11.53
N ASN A 79 -1.23 -8.44 11.04
CA ASN A 79 -1.42 -8.71 9.62
C ASN A 79 -1.47 -7.42 8.79
N ILE A 80 -0.64 -7.38 7.76
CA ILE A 80 -0.70 -6.41 6.67
C ILE A 80 -1.01 -7.19 5.39
N PHE A 81 -1.88 -6.64 4.56
CA PHE A 81 -2.25 -7.25 3.29
C PHE A 81 -1.64 -6.45 2.15
N ALA A 82 -1.02 -7.16 1.21
CA ALA A 82 -0.19 -6.58 0.17
C ALA A 82 -0.34 -7.35 -1.13
N PHE A 83 0.27 -6.82 -2.20
CA PHE A 83 0.50 -7.55 -3.44
C PHE A 83 2.00 -7.58 -3.75
N CYS A 84 2.48 -8.70 -4.30
CA CYS A 84 3.82 -8.78 -4.87
C CYS A 84 3.97 -7.80 -6.03
N ILE A 85 5.10 -7.11 -6.11
CA ILE A 85 5.48 -6.29 -7.27
C ILE A 85 6.80 -6.71 -7.92
N GLU A 86 7.48 -7.71 -7.37
CA GLU A 86 8.71 -8.30 -7.93
C GLU A 86 8.47 -9.78 -8.32
N LEU A 87 8.49 -10.12 -9.60
CA LEU A 87 8.25 -11.49 -10.09
C LEU A 87 9.47 -12.41 -9.96
N SER A 88 10.68 -11.85 -9.94
CA SER A 88 11.93 -12.62 -9.98
C SER A 88 12.45 -13.07 -8.62
N GLU A 89 11.93 -12.50 -7.53
CA GLU A 89 12.40 -12.75 -6.18
C GLU A 89 11.36 -13.46 -5.33
N ASN A 90 11.80 -14.34 -4.44
CA ASN A 90 10.91 -15.07 -3.55
C ASN A 90 10.62 -14.29 -2.28
N SER A 91 9.43 -14.50 -1.73
CA SER A 91 9.08 -14.06 -0.39
C SER A 91 9.76 -14.95 0.67
N SER A 92 10.00 -14.39 1.85
CA SER A 92 10.64 -15.08 2.97
C SER A 92 9.68 -15.21 4.15
N PHE A 93 9.56 -16.43 4.69
CA PHE A 93 8.84 -16.69 5.97
C PHE A 93 9.65 -16.26 7.20
N THR A 94 10.94 -15.94 7.03
CA THR A 94 11.76 -15.37 8.09
C THR A 94 11.59 -13.86 8.14
N PRO A 95 11.36 -13.26 9.32
CA PRO A 95 11.30 -11.81 9.48
C PRO A 95 12.53 -11.11 8.91
N ALA A 96 12.29 -10.04 8.17
CA ALA A 96 13.32 -9.18 7.62
C ALA A 96 12.86 -7.72 7.67
N THR A 97 13.84 -6.83 7.75
CA THR A 97 13.64 -5.39 7.67
C THR A 97 13.58 -4.95 6.21
N TYR A 98 12.50 -4.28 5.84
CA TYR A 98 12.27 -3.67 4.54
C TYR A 98 12.30 -2.16 4.68
N ASP A 99 12.86 -1.49 3.68
CA ASP A 99 12.73 -0.04 3.56
C ASP A 99 11.33 0.31 3.07
N ILE A 100 10.82 1.45 3.52
CA ILE A 100 9.53 1.97 3.08
C ILE A 100 9.79 3.11 2.09
N VAL A 101 9.42 2.86 0.84
CA VAL A 101 9.69 3.77 -0.28
C VAL A 101 8.41 4.11 -1.03
N ASN A 102 8.41 5.24 -1.73
CA ASN A 102 7.37 5.56 -2.69
C ASN A 102 7.45 4.54 -3.85
N PRO A 103 6.33 3.97 -4.36
CA PRO A 103 6.37 2.97 -5.42
C PRO A 103 7.08 3.44 -6.69
N ASP A 104 7.15 4.76 -6.95
CA ASP A 104 7.91 5.27 -8.11
C ASP A 104 9.43 5.05 -8.01
N LEU A 105 9.95 4.82 -6.81
CA LEU A 105 11.37 4.56 -6.51
C LEU A 105 11.67 3.08 -6.28
N THR A 106 10.69 2.19 -6.34
CA THR A 106 10.97 0.75 -6.21
C THR A 106 11.87 0.33 -7.36
N GLN A 107 12.98 -0.32 -6.99
CA GLN A 107 13.92 -0.82 -7.97
C GLN A 107 13.29 -1.97 -8.74
N LYS A 108 13.63 -2.06 -10.03
CA LYS A 108 13.34 -3.19 -10.92
C LYS A 108 11.88 -3.35 -11.39
N PRO A 109 11.51 -2.67 -12.46
CA PRO A 109 11.27 -3.39 -13.68
C PRO A 109 12.65 -3.62 -14.31
N ALA A 110 13.08 -4.88 -14.46
CA ALA A 110 14.41 -5.31 -14.92
C ALA A 110 15.21 -4.27 -15.74
N ALA A 111 16.52 -4.12 -15.48
CA ALA A 111 17.43 -3.00 -15.86
C ALA A 111 17.22 -2.28 -17.22
N PHE A 112 16.58 -2.92 -18.19
CA PHE A 112 16.17 -2.35 -19.48
C PHE A 112 14.87 -1.49 -19.44
N LEU A 113 14.02 -1.58 -18.41
CA LEU A 113 12.82 -0.73 -18.23
C LEU A 113 13.11 0.56 -17.43
N GLY A 114 14.37 0.74 -17.04
CA GLY A 114 14.85 1.81 -16.17
C GLY A 114 15.18 1.30 -14.76
N ASP A 115 15.89 2.11 -13.99
CA ASP A 115 16.28 1.74 -12.62
C ASP A 115 15.10 1.75 -11.64
N VAL A 116 14.01 2.41 -12.02
CA VAL A 116 12.84 2.66 -11.15
C VAL A 116 11.52 2.58 -11.94
N LEU A 117 10.43 2.31 -11.23
CA LEU A 117 9.08 2.21 -11.81
C LEU A 117 8.61 3.53 -12.48
N GLY A 118 8.92 4.66 -11.85
CA GLY A 118 8.59 5.99 -12.34
C GLY A 118 7.16 6.45 -12.03
N THR A 119 6.99 7.77 -11.91
CA THR A 119 5.77 8.40 -11.38
C THR A 119 4.50 8.03 -12.14
N LYS A 120 4.52 7.99 -13.47
CA LYS A 120 3.31 7.71 -14.27
C LYS A 120 2.73 6.32 -13.99
N LYS A 121 3.59 5.31 -13.93
CA LYS A 121 3.16 3.94 -13.59
C LYS A 121 2.66 3.85 -12.16
N THR A 122 3.30 4.56 -11.23
CA THR A 122 2.83 4.68 -9.85
C THR A 122 1.43 5.31 -9.76
N GLU A 123 1.13 6.31 -10.57
CA GLU A 123 -0.23 6.89 -10.61
C GLU A 123 -1.27 5.90 -11.16
N TYR A 124 -0.91 5.04 -12.10
CA TYR A 124 -1.78 3.93 -12.53
C TYR A 124 -1.99 2.90 -11.42
N LEU A 125 -0.94 2.51 -10.68
CA LEU A 125 -1.08 1.58 -9.54
C LEU A 125 -1.99 2.13 -8.44
N LYS A 126 -1.80 3.39 -8.05
CA LYS A 126 -2.63 4.07 -7.05
C LYS A 126 -4.10 4.14 -7.48
N GLU A 127 -4.35 4.34 -8.77
CA GLU A 127 -5.70 4.38 -9.31
C GLU A 127 -6.35 3.00 -9.41
N LEU A 128 -5.60 2.00 -9.88
CA LEU A 128 -6.04 0.61 -9.91
C LEU A 128 -6.49 0.19 -8.51
N TRP A 129 -5.67 0.47 -7.49
CA TRP A 129 -5.99 0.16 -6.10
C TRP A 129 -7.24 0.89 -5.63
N ALA A 130 -7.30 2.21 -5.79
CA ALA A 130 -8.45 3.00 -5.32
C ALA A 130 -9.78 2.59 -5.94
N ARG A 131 -9.77 2.12 -7.20
CA ARG A 131 -10.98 1.76 -7.92
C ARG A 131 -11.41 0.31 -7.69
N TYR A 132 -10.47 -0.61 -7.57
CA TYR A 132 -10.75 -2.04 -7.72
C TYR A 132 -10.33 -2.92 -6.55
N TYR A 133 -9.43 -2.46 -5.67
CA TYR A 133 -9.08 -3.26 -4.50
C TYR A 133 -10.29 -3.41 -3.58
N ASP A 134 -10.58 -4.65 -3.15
CA ASP A 134 -11.61 -4.95 -2.16
C ASP A 134 -10.96 -5.56 -0.91
N PRO A 135 -11.02 -4.89 0.26
CA PRO A 135 -10.53 -5.42 1.52
C PRO A 135 -11.12 -6.77 1.93
N GLN A 136 -12.24 -7.22 1.34
CA GLN A 136 -12.78 -8.55 1.58
C GLN A 136 -11.89 -9.67 1.04
N TRP A 137 -11.05 -9.40 0.03
CA TRP A 137 -10.08 -10.36 -0.48
C TRP A 137 -9.05 -10.75 0.59
N ALA A 138 -8.68 -9.80 1.45
CA ALA A 138 -7.79 -10.03 2.59
C ALA A 138 -8.46 -10.78 3.75
N ASN A 139 -9.74 -10.52 4.01
CA ASN A 139 -10.42 -11.01 5.23
C ASN A 139 -11.17 -12.34 5.04
N LYS A 140 -11.63 -12.62 3.81
CA LYS A 140 -12.52 -13.75 3.48
C LYS A 140 -12.12 -14.47 2.19
N GLY A 141 -11.02 -14.06 1.58
CA GLY A 141 -10.60 -14.46 0.24
C GLY A 141 -10.57 -15.97 0.00
N TYR A 142 -9.93 -16.70 0.92
CA TYR A 142 -9.69 -18.13 0.80
C TYR A 142 -10.97 -19.00 0.74
N LEU A 143 -12.14 -18.45 1.12
CA LEU A 143 -13.42 -19.16 1.11
C LEU A 143 -14.28 -18.89 -0.13
N ASN A 144 -13.88 -17.96 -0.99
CA ASN A 144 -14.72 -17.49 -2.10
C ASN A 144 -13.95 -17.49 -3.42
N TRP A 145 -14.40 -18.36 -4.34
CA TRP A 145 -13.87 -18.44 -5.70
C TRP A 145 -13.88 -17.09 -6.43
N ASP A 146 -14.93 -16.28 -6.29
CA ASP A 146 -15.01 -14.97 -6.94
C ASP A 146 -13.97 -13.98 -6.38
N TYR A 147 -13.65 -14.06 -5.08
CA TYR A 147 -12.57 -13.25 -4.50
C TYR A 147 -11.20 -13.71 -5.00
N ASN A 148 -10.96 -15.02 -5.11
CA ASN A 148 -9.73 -15.55 -5.68
C ASN A 148 -9.54 -15.05 -7.13
N ARG A 149 -10.57 -15.19 -7.96
CA ARG A 149 -10.60 -14.74 -9.36
C ARG A 149 -10.35 -13.23 -9.52
N LYS A 150 -10.90 -12.41 -8.61
CA LYS A 150 -10.69 -10.96 -8.65
C LYS A 150 -9.30 -10.55 -8.15
N ALA A 151 -8.81 -11.21 -7.09
CA ALA A 151 -7.49 -10.92 -6.54
C ALA A 151 -6.36 -11.33 -7.49
N GLU A 152 -6.47 -12.48 -8.17
CA GLU A 152 -5.48 -12.90 -9.18
C GLU A 152 -5.50 -11.97 -10.41
N ALA A 153 -6.67 -11.50 -10.84
CA ALA A 153 -6.80 -10.51 -11.91
C ALA A 153 -6.17 -9.17 -11.51
N PHE A 154 -6.34 -8.76 -10.25
CA PHE A 154 -5.73 -7.56 -9.71
C PHE A 154 -4.20 -7.69 -9.69
N ALA A 155 -3.67 -8.83 -9.25
CA ALA A 155 -2.23 -9.11 -9.28
C ALA A 155 -1.67 -9.06 -10.72
N GLY A 156 -2.38 -9.66 -11.69
CA GLY A 156 -2.02 -9.57 -13.11
C GLY A 156 -1.98 -8.12 -13.61
N ALA A 157 -2.97 -7.29 -13.25
CA ALA A 157 -2.99 -5.87 -13.61
C ALA A 157 -1.85 -5.06 -12.94
N VAL A 158 -1.50 -5.39 -11.69
CA VAL A 158 -0.35 -4.78 -11.01
C VAL A 158 0.95 -5.10 -11.78
N TRP A 159 1.19 -6.38 -12.11
CA TRP A 159 2.40 -6.77 -12.82
C TRP A 159 2.47 -6.23 -14.24
N GLU A 160 1.33 -6.11 -14.94
CA GLU A 160 1.28 -5.41 -16.22
C GLU A 160 1.80 -3.98 -16.07
N ILE A 161 1.30 -3.20 -15.12
CA ILE A 161 1.77 -1.82 -14.92
C ILE A 161 3.26 -1.78 -14.56
N VAL A 162 3.73 -2.72 -13.73
CA VAL A 162 5.14 -2.80 -13.32
C VAL A 162 6.04 -3.13 -14.52
N TYR A 163 5.77 -4.21 -15.24
CA TYR A 163 6.70 -4.81 -16.21
C TYR A 163 6.42 -4.45 -17.67
N GLN A 164 5.23 -3.98 -18.04
CA GLN A 164 4.97 -3.52 -19.40
C GLN A 164 5.52 -2.12 -19.62
N GLN A 165 6.11 -1.85 -20.79
CA GLN A 165 6.48 -0.48 -21.14
C GLN A 165 5.23 0.42 -21.12
N LEU A 166 5.33 1.61 -20.52
CA LEU A 166 4.19 2.52 -20.40
C LEU A 166 3.57 2.81 -21.79
N PRO A 167 2.32 2.40 -22.05
CA PRO A 167 1.70 2.59 -23.35
C PRO A 167 1.31 4.05 -23.56
N LYS A 168 1.10 4.42 -24.83
CA LYS A 168 0.64 5.77 -25.20
C LYS A 168 -0.80 6.06 -24.75
N SER A 169 -1.59 5.02 -24.53
CA SER A 169 -2.95 5.09 -24.02
C SER A 169 -3.28 3.85 -23.20
N PRO A 170 -4.30 3.91 -22.31
CA PRO A 170 -4.74 2.75 -21.52
C PRO A 170 -5.19 1.55 -22.36
N LEU A 171 -5.58 1.75 -23.62
CA LEU A 171 -5.93 0.66 -24.53
C LEU A 171 -4.74 -0.23 -24.89
N GLY A 172 -3.51 0.24 -24.66
CA GLY A 172 -2.29 -0.51 -24.91
C GLY A 172 -1.90 -1.49 -23.80
N TRP A 173 -2.60 -1.49 -22.66
CA TRP A 173 -2.41 -2.52 -21.63
C TRP A 173 -3.08 -3.83 -22.08
N ASP A 174 -2.35 -4.94 -21.97
CA ASP A 174 -2.86 -6.26 -22.29
C ASP A 174 -2.09 -7.40 -21.61
N VAL A 175 -2.67 -7.97 -20.55
CA VAL A 175 -2.05 -9.09 -19.82
C VAL A 175 -2.00 -10.40 -20.60
N THR A 176 -2.61 -10.49 -21.79
CA THR A 176 -2.66 -11.72 -22.61
C THR A 176 -1.60 -11.77 -23.70
N SER A 177 -1.05 -10.62 -24.06
CA SER A 177 -0.03 -10.50 -25.08
C SER A 177 1.18 -9.85 -24.45
N ASP A 178 2.30 -10.54 -24.51
CA ASP A 178 3.55 -9.88 -24.22
C ASP A 178 3.75 -8.76 -25.25
N GLY A 179 3.69 -7.50 -24.80
CA GLY A 179 3.70 -6.32 -25.66
C GLY A 179 5.05 -6.06 -26.31
N THR A 180 6.06 -6.91 -26.05
CA THR A 180 7.42 -6.77 -26.53
C THR A 180 8.03 -8.13 -26.81
N VAL A 181 8.62 -8.32 -27.99
CA VAL A 181 9.28 -9.59 -28.32
C VAL A 181 10.56 -9.73 -27.49
N GLY A 182 10.62 -10.68 -26.54
CA GLY A 182 11.82 -11.02 -25.75
C GLY A 182 11.64 -10.90 -24.24
N VAL A 183 12.69 -10.51 -23.50
CA VAL A 183 12.74 -10.40 -22.02
C VAL A 183 11.89 -9.23 -21.47
N LEU A 184 11.17 -8.51 -22.34
CA LEU A 184 10.46 -7.28 -22.04
C LEU A 184 8.96 -7.60 -22.00
N GLY A 185 8.18 -6.90 -21.19
CA GLY A 185 6.71 -6.98 -21.20
C GLY A 185 6.14 -7.99 -20.20
N PHE A 186 4.82 -7.93 -19.98
CA PHE A 186 4.13 -8.84 -19.08
C PHE A 186 3.06 -9.62 -19.82
N LYS A 187 2.96 -10.90 -19.50
CA LYS A 187 1.85 -11.75 -19.89
C LYS A 187 1.55 -12.71 -18.76
N CYS A 188 0.27 -13.01 -18.55
CA CYS A 188 -0.13 -14.13 -17.72
C CYS A 188 -1.19 -15.02 -18.37
N GLU A 189 -1.19 -16.27 -17.93
CA GLU A 189 -2.22 -17.27 -18.19
C GLU A 189 -2.79 -17.76 -16.86
N TYR A 190 -3.97 -18.37 -16.92
CA TYR A 190 -4.70 -18.91 -15.76
C TYR A 190 -5.22 -17.87 -14.76
N ALA A 191 -5.13 -16.57 -15.09
CA ALA A 191 -5.85 -15.50 -14.41
C ALA A 191 -7.15 -15.17 -15.16
N ASP A 192 -8.06 -14.44 -14.52
CA ASP A 192 -9.11 -13.71 -15.26
C ASP A 192 -8.52 -12.50 -15.99
N THR A 193 -7.86 -12.79 -17.11
CA THR A 193 -7.18 -11.80 -17.95
C THR A 193 -8.15 -10.81 -18.60
N LYS A 194 -9.40 -11.24 -18.83
CA LYS A 194 -10.45 -10.35 -19.34
C LYS A 194 -10.76 -9.27 -18.31
N LEU A 195 -10.99 -9.65 -17.05
CA LEU A 195 -11.25 -8.70 -15.98
C LEU A 195 -10.05 -7.76 -15.73
N ALA A 196 -8.83 -8.31 -15.71
CA ALA A 196 -7.62 -7.51 -15.57
C ALA A 196 -7.52 -6.44 -16.68
N ASN A 197 -7.72 -6.85 -17.93
CA ASN A 197 -7.69 -5.94 -19.09
C ASN A 197 -8.83 -4.91 -19.05
N GLU A 198 -10.04 -5.29 -18.60
CA GLU A 198 -11.15 -4.34 -18.40
C GLU A 198 -10.77 -3.24 -17.41
N TRP A 199 -10.16 -3.60 -16.27
CA TRP A 199 -9.69 -2.62 -15.29
C TRP A 199 -8.58 -1.74 -15.85
N LEU A 200 -7.52 -2.33 -16.40
CA LEU A 200 -6.38 -1.62 -16.95
C LEU A 200 -6.77 -0.60 -18.02
N ARG A 201 -7.63 -1.00 -18.96
CA ARG A 201 -8.08 -0.14 -20.07
C ARG A 201 -9.01 0.98 -19.63
N SER A 202 -9.57 0.90 -18.43
CA SER A 202 -10.41 1.95 -17.84
C SER A 202 -9.65 2.99 -17.03
N LEU A 203 -8.38 2.73 -16.69
CA LEU A 203 -7.56 3.66 -15.93
C LEU A 203 -7.23 4.87 -16.79
N THR A 204 -7.15 6.06 -16.18
CA THR A 204 -6.74 7.27 -16.91
C THR A 204 -5.35 7.74 -16.52
N GLY A 205 -4.88 7.40 -15.32
CA GLY A 205 -3.69 7.98 -14.73
C GLY A 205 -4.01 9.22 -13.88
N ASP A 206 -5.25 9.71 -13.90
CA ASP A 206 -5.72 10.92 -13.20
C ASP A 206 -6.94 10.65 -12.30
N GLY A 207 -7.38 9.40 -12.17
CA GLY A 207 -8.54 9.03 -11.35
C GLY A 207 -8.28 9.11 -9.84
N PRO A 208 -9.22 8.61 -9.01
CA PRO A 208 -9.01 8.49 -7.56
C PRO A 208 -7.72 7.75 -7.24
N LYS A 209 -6.99 8.15 -6.20
CA LYS A 209 -5.67 7.57 -5.85
C LYS A 209 -5.69 7.04 -4.42
N ALA A 210 -5.24 5.79 -4.26
CA ALA A 210 -4.93 5.23 -2.95
C ALA A 210 -3.58 5.76 -2.47
N ASN A 211 -3.40 5.88 -1.17
CA ASN A 211 -2.12 6.23 -0.59
C ASN A 211 -1.24 4.98 -0.51
N LEU A 212 -0.42 4.74 -1.53
CA LEU A 212 0.41 3.53 -1.63
C LEU A 212 1.87 3.80 -1.28
N MET A 213 2.46 2.84 -0.55
CA MET A 213 3.89 2.71 -0.34
C MET A 213 4.34 1.32 -0.79
N ALA A 214 5.64 1.15 -0.96
CA ALA A 214 6.24 -0.15 -1.19
C ALA A 214 7.17 -0.52 -0.03
N PHE A 215 7.12 -1.78 0.36
CA PHE A 215 8.12 -2.41 1.21
C PHE A 215 9.15 -3.04 0.29
N ALA A 216 10.35 -2.47 0.28
CA ALA A 216 11.41 -2.84 -0.63
C ALA A 216 12.62 -3.45 0.11
N ARG A 217 13.18 -4.52 -0.43
CA ARG A 217 14.40 -5.14 0.11
C ARG A 217 15.16 -5.87 -0.98
N TYR A 218 16.42 -5.48 -1.18
CA TYR A 218 17.29 -6.14 -2.15
C TYR A 218 17.42 -7.65 -1.90
N GLY A 219 17.15 -8.46 -2.92
CA GLY A 219 17.24 -9.92 -2.88
C GLY A 219 16.00 -10.60 -2.31
N ASN A 220 14.88 -9.88 -2.18
CA ASN A 220 13.62 -10.35 -1.63
C ASN A 220 12.44 -9.74 -2.37
N GLN A 221 11.33 -10.47 -2.37
CA GLN A 221 10.05 -9.99 -2.88
C GLN A 221 9.68 -8.59 -2.33
N ASP A 222 9.51 -7.62 -3.22
CA ASP A 222 8.94 -6.32 -2.90
C ASP A 222 7.40 -6.38 -2.85
N PHE A 223 6.81 -5.55 -1.99
CA PHE A 223 5.37 -5.53 -1.72
C PHE A 223 4.76 -4.15 -1.87
N LEU A 224 3.63 -4.05 -2.58
CA LEU A 224 2.80 -2.86 -2.66
C LEU A 224 1.72 -2.89 -1.56
N VAL A 225 1.65 -1.82 -0.77
CA VAL A 225 0.77 -1.71 0.40
C VAL A 225 0.07 -0.36 0.46
N GLU A 226 -1.16 -0.36 0.95
CA GLU A 226 -1.89 0.86 1.27
C GLU A 226 -1.50 1.38 2.66
N VAL A 227 -1.23 2.67 2.75
CA VAL A 227 -1.03 3.39 4.01
C VAL A 227 -2.40 3.58 4.68
N PRO A 228 -2.59 3.13 5.92
CA PRO A 228 -3.85 3.32 6.62
C PRO A 228 -4.18 4.82 6.75
N GLU A 229 -5.39 5.21 6.36
CA GLU A 229 -5.85 6.59 6.49
C GLU A 229 -5.81 7.06 7.96
N PRO A 230 -5.09 8.15 8.28
CA PRO A 230 -5.03 8.66 9.66
C PRO A 230 -6.37 9.19 10.20
N ALA A 231 -7.30 9.56 9.31
CA ALA A 231 -8.37 10.53 9.64
C ALA A 231 -9.68 9.95 10.17
N THR A 232 -10.02 8.68 9.90
CA THR A 232 -11.34 8.14 10.29
C THR A 232 -11.49 8.03 11.82
N ILE A 233 -10.38 7.83 12.54
CA ILE A 233 -10.36 7.75 14.01
C ILE A 233 -10.60 9.13 14.65
N VAL A 234 -10.08 10.21 14.06
CA VAL A 234 -10.24 11.57 14.60
C VAL A 234 -11.65 12.12 14.38
N LEU A 235 -12.27 11.85 13.22
CA LEU A 235 -13.64 12.29 12.95
C LEU A 235 -14.69 11.57 13.81
N LEU A 236 -14.50 10.27 14.11
CA LEU A 236 -15.36 9.55 15.06
C LEU A 236 -15.17 10.05 16.51
N GLY A 237 -13.94 10.42 16.89
CA GLY A 237 -13.64 11.04 18.19
C GLY A 237 -14.27 12.42 18.37
N LEU A 238 -14.27 13.26 17.34
CA LEU A 238 -14.90 14.59 17.40
C LEU A 238 -16.43 14.52 17.34
N GLY A 239 -17.00 13.58 16.56
CA GLY A 239 -18.44 13.36 16.48
C GLY A 239 -19.05 12.92 17.81
N THR A 240 -18.37 12.05 18.56
CA THR A 240 -18.81 11.60 19.89
C THR A 240 -18.75 12.71 20.95
N ILE A 241 -17.71 13.56 20.93
CA ILE A 241 -17.60 14.70 21.85
C ILE A 241 -18.70 15.75 21.59
N ALA A 242 -19.03 16.01 20.32
CA ALA A 242 -20.11 16.94 19.95
C ALA A 242 -21.50 16.44 20.40
N LEU A 243 -21.76 15.13 20.29
CA LEU A 243 -22.99 14.48 20.76
C LEU A 243 -23.11 14.47 22.30
N CYS A 244 -22.01 14.27 23.02
CA CYS A 244 -21.98 14.35 24.49
C CYS A 244 -22.25 15.78 24.99
N ARG A 245 -21.77 16.82 24.30
CA ARG A 245 -22.05 18.22 24.66
C ARG A 245 -23.52 18.62 24.47
N LYS A 246 -24.21 18.09 23.46
CA LYS A 246 -25.62 18.42 23.22
C LYS A 246 -26.57 17.82 24.28
N LYS A 247 -26.20 16.68 24.88
CA LYS A 247 -27.02 16.01 25.91
C LYS A 247 -26.93 16.66 27.30
N SER A 248 -25.87 17.43 27.57
CA SER A 248 -25.69 18.16 28.83
C SER A 248 -26.54 19.43 28.92
N ASN A 249 -26.88 20.06 27.79
CA ASN A 249 -27.63 21.32 27.78
C ASN A 249 -29.16 21.14 27.78
N HIS A 250 -29.67 19.91 27.70
CA HIS A 250 -31.10 19.63 27.65
C HIS A 250 -31.71 19.21 29.00
N LYS A 251 -30.92 19.18 30.08
CA LYS A 251 -31.38 18.83 31.44
C LYS A 251 -31.63 20.04 32.35
N ASN A 252 -31.50 21.27 31.85
CA ASN A 252 -31.82 22.49 32.59
C ASN A 252 -32.95 23.26 31.88
N LYS A 253 -34.16 22.69 31.89
CA LYS A 253 -35.43 23.41 31.73
C LYS A 253 -36.46 22.75 32.62
#